data_AF-A0A6C0JEI4-F1
#
_entry.id   AF-A0A6C0JEI4-F1
#
_cell.length_a   1.000
_cell.length_b   1.000
_cell.length_c   1.000
_cell.angle_alpha   90.00
_cell.angle_beta   90.00
_cell.angle_gamma   90.00
#
_symmetry.space_group_name_H-M   'P 1'
#
loop_
_entity.id
_entity.type
_entity.pdbx_description
1 polymer ?
#
loop_
_entity_poly.entity_id
_entity_poly.type
_entity_poly.pdbx_seq_one_letter_code
_entity_poly.pdbx_strand_id
1 'polypeptide(L)'
;MFDESDTDSDESSILDNDFNLSDTDSENSEFDSDSDGEFGNDEDEDGEFDGRFADIYQADSYHVYSEKTDGHYYIGTAKRIVPGLLLMVNSVSVQTFYWFSFDRIREYLSKYSVIHMPNAKVHIMKLCILEDETYSVVLKTHWLRLVQRHWKKVYRERKQKILSRCSLKNQIYRQLHGKYPDGLNAMPSIYGMMNCYSCNCIS
;
A
#
# COMPACT_ATOMS: atom_id res chain seq x y z
N MET A 1 -56.52 -17.65 56.95
CA MET A 1 -56.09 -16.29 56.56
C MET A 1 -55.16 -16.53 55.38
N PHE A 2 -55.69 -16.31 54.17
CA PHE A 2 -54.94 -16.43 52.93
C PHE A 2 -54.00 -15.22 52.83
N ASP A 3 -52.77 -15.46 52.42
CA ASP A 3 -52.00 -14.44 51.70
C ASP A 3 -51.10 -15.13 50.67
N GLU A 4 -51.23 -14.65 49.43
CA GLU A 4 -50.52 -15.02 48.21
C GLU A 4 -49.17 -14.28 48.15
N SER A 5 -48.17 -14.87 47.50
CA SER A 5 -47.50 -14.28 46.31
C SER A 5 -46.20 -15.02 45.94
N ASP A 6 -46.27 -15.66 44.78
CA ASP A 6 -45.40 -15.54 43.62
C ASP A 6 -43.89 -15.81 43.74
N THR A 7 -43.56 -17.02 43.28
CA THR A 7 -42.43 -17.26 42.38
C THR A 7 -42.53 -16.39 41.13
N ASP A 8 -41.48 -15.66 40.79
CA ASP A 8 -41.07 -15.54 39.40
C ASP A 8 -39.54 -15.44 39.29
N SER A 9 -39.02 -16.29 38.42
CA SER A 9 -37.60 -16.43 38.11
C SER A 9 -37.32 -15.60 36.87
N ASP A 10 -36.73 -14.42 37.02
CA ASP A 10 -36.27 -13.64 35.86
C ASP A 10 -34.88 -14.10 35.42
N GLU A 11 -34.90 -15.10 34.57
CA GLU A 11 -33.86 -15.42 33.60
C GLU A 11 -33.88 -14.33 32.50
N SER A 12 -32.84 -13.50 32.40
CA SER A 12 -32.67 -12.60 31.25
C SER A 12 -31.26 -12.69 30.67
N SER A 13 -31.19 -13.57 29.67
CA SER A 13 -30.45 -13.47 28.41
C SER A 13 -29.10 -12.74 28.39
N ILE A 14 -28.05 -13.56 28.45
CA ILE A 14 -26.73 -13.27 27.89
C ILE A 14 -26.90 -12.99 26.39
N LEU A 15 -26.66 -11.75 25.95
CA LEU A 15 -26.45 -11.45 24.54
C LEU A 15 -24.98 -11.66 24.22
N ASP A 16 -24.67 -12.86 23.73
CA ASP A 16 -23.44 -13.18 23.03
C ASP A 16 -23.36 -12.33 21.75
N ASN A 17 -22.54 -11.28 21.78
CA ASN A 17 -22.10 -10.58 20.59
C ASN A 17 -20.84 -11.27 20.05
N ASP A 18 -21.04 -12.43 19.44
CA ASP A 18 -20.05 -13.08 18.58
C ASP A 18 -19.93 -12.31 17.27
N PHE A 19 -19.11 -11.27 17.26
CA PHE A 19 -18.64 -10.67 16.01
C PHE A 19 -17.47 -11.50 15.49
N ASN A 20 -17.80 -12.65 14.88
CA ASN A 20 -16.88 -13.43 14.06
C ASN A 20 -16.49 -12.60 12.83
N LEU A 21 -15.40 -11.85 12.93
CA LEU A 21 -14.66 -11.40 11.76
C LEU A 21 -13.66 -12.50 11.43
N SER A 22 -14.03 -13.40 10.51
CA SER A 22 -13.09 -14.33 9.90
C SER A 22 -12.14 -13.51 9.01
N ASP A 23 -11.04 -13.04 9.58
CA ASP A 23 -9.86 -12.65 8.81
C ASP A 23 -9.22 -13.94 8.30
N THR A 24 -9.67 -14.38 7.11
CA THR A 24 -8.95 -15.39 6.33
C THR A 24 -7.68 -14.74 5.81
N ASP A 25 -6.60 -14.82 6.59
CA ASP A 25 -5.25 -14.59 6.11
C ASP A 25 -4.90 -15.70 5.12
N SER A 26 -5.23 -15.49 3.84
CA SER A 26 -4.67 -16.29 2.76
C SER A 26 -3.17 -16.00 2.67
N GLU A 27 -2.39 -16.89 3.29
CA GLU A 27 -0.97 -17.06 3.04
C GLU A 27 -0.77 -17.37 1.56
N ASN A 28 -0.35 -16.36 0.80
CA ASN A 28 0.09 -16.54 -0.58
C ASN A 28 1.45 -17.28 -0.52
N SER A 29 1.39 -18.59 -0.59
CA SER A 29 2.55 -19.42 -0.90
C SER A 29 2.90 -19.21 -2.38
N GLU A 30 4.08 -18.64 -2.64
CA GLU A 30 4.68 -18.63 -3.97
C GLU A 30 5.07 -20.06 -4.32
N PHE A 31 4.17 -20.76 -5.02
CA PHE A 31 4.47 -22.00 -5.71
C PHE A 31 4.85 -21.65 -7.15
N ASP A 32 6.16 -21.65 -7.44
CA ASP A 32 6.70 -21.62 -8.80
C ASP A 32 6.26 -22.91 -9.51
N SER A 33 5.23 -22.79 -10.35
CA SER A 33 4.88 -23.81 -11.31
C SER A 33 5.31 -23.31 -12.68
N ASP A 34 6.46 -23.80 -13.15
CA ASP A 34 6.87 -23.70 -14.54
C ASP A 34 5.75 -24.32 -15.40
N SER A 35 4.99 -23.45 -16.05
CA SER A 35 3.96 -23.82 -17.00
C SER A 35 4.49 -23.55 -18.39
N ASP A 36 4.86 -24.61 -19.08
CA ASP A 36 5.34 -24.62 -20.45
C ASP A 36 4.33 -23.92 -21.36
N GLY A 37 4.72 -22.75 -21.89
CA GLY A 37 3.88 -21.92 -22.72
C GLY A 37 3.52 -22.60 -24.04
N GLU A 38 2.25 -22.96 -24.21
CA GLU A 38 1.66 -23.21 -25.51
C GLU A 38 1.73 -21.93 -26.36
N PHE A 39 2.27 -22.07 -27.57
CA PHE A 39 2.35 -21.04 -28.59
C PHE A 39 0.95 -20.54 -28.96
N GLY A 40 0.54 -19.41 -28.37
CA GLY A 40 -0.60 -18.63 -28.81
C GLY A 40 -0.20 -17.79 -30.02
N ASN A 41 -0.90 -18.01 -31.13
CA ASN A 41 -0.74 -17.37 -32.42
C ASN A 41 -0.27 -15.91 -32.37
N ASP A 42 0.88 -15.66 -32.99
CA ASP A 42 1.31 -14.33 -33.42
C ASP A 42 0.32 -13.84 -34.50
N GLU A 43 -0.77 -13.23 -34.07
CA GLU A 43 -1.48 -12.27 -34.90
C GLU A 43 -0.70 -10.95 -34.80
N ASP A 44 0.10 -10.68 -35.83
CA ASP A 44 0.76 -9.40 -36.08
C ASP A 44 -0.30 -8.28 -36.15
N GLU A 45 -0.71 -7.78 -34.97
CA GLU A 45 -1.56 -6.60 -34.82
C GLU A 45 -0.67 -5.36 -35.05
N ASP A 46 -0.70 -4.93 -36.29
CA ASP A 46 -0.03 -3.83 -36.93
C ASP A 46 -0.32 -2.49 -36.24
N GLY A 47 0.36 -2.21 -35.12
CA GLY A 47 0.60 -0.85 -34.61
C GLY A 47 -0.64 0.05 -34.44
N GLU A 48 -1.84 -0.54 -34.35
CA GLU A 48 -3.08 0.21 -34.28
C GLU A 48 -3.08 0.99 -32.97
N PHE A 49 -3.30 2.29 -33.08
CA PHE A 49 -3.52 3.15 -31.94
C PHE A 49 -4.66 2.56 -31.11
N ASP A 50 -4.32 1.96 -29.96
CA ASP A 50 -5.29 1.32 -29.10
C ASP A 50 -6.29 2.37 -28.61
N GLY A 51 -7.44 2.42 -29.29
CA GLY A 51 -8.51 3.39 -29.02
C GLY A 51 -8.97 3.36 -27.57
N ARG A 52 -8.70 2.28 -26.83
CA ARG A 52 -9.00 2.15 -25.39
C ARG A 52 -8.28 3.17 -24.52
N PHE A 53 -7.17 3.74 -24.99
CA PHE A 53 -6.36 4.71 -24.26
C PHE A 53 -6.27 6.06 -24.95
N ALA A 54 -7.07 6.30 -25.98
CA ALA A 54 -7.07 7.54 -26.74
C ALA A 54 -7.37 8.77 -25.87
N ASP A 55 -8.31 8.61 -24.94
CA ASP A 55 -8.70 9.60 -23.94
C ASP A 55 -7.53 9.96 -23.02
N ILE A 56 -6.81 8.95 -22.51
CA ILE A 56 -5.64 9.13 -21.65
C ILE A 56 -4.51 9.83 -22.42
N TYR A 57 -4.22 9.35 -23.63
CA TYR A 57 -3.17 9.92 -24.48
C TYR A 57 -3.46 11.37 -24.84
N GLN A 58 -4.71 11.71 -25.18
CA GLN A 58 -5.08 13.08 -25.51
C GLN A 58 -4.95 14.00 -24.29
N ALA A 59 -5.42 13.56 -23.11
CA ALA A 59 -5.30 14.30 -21.86
C ALA A 59 -3.83 14.50 -21.44
N ASP A 60 -2.97 13.50 -21.67
CA ASP A 60 -1.57 13.53 -21.24
C ASP A 60 -0.59 14.05 -22.30
N SER A 61 -1.06 14.40 -23.49
CA SER A 61 -0.25 14.80 -24.64
C SER A 61 0.82 15.85 -24.30
N TYR A 62 0.43 16.93 -23.60
CA TYR A 62 1.38 17.96 -23.18
C TYR A 62 2.48 17.41 -22.25
N HIS A 63 2.13 16.50 -21.34
CA HIS A 63 3.11 15.87 -20.46
C HIS A 63 4.04 14.94 -21.22
N VAL A 64 3.54 14.19 -22.20
CA VAL A 64 4.35 13.30 -23.04
C VAL A 64 5.38 14.09 -23.85
N TYR A 65 4.98 15.20 -24.46
CA TYR A 65 5.82 15.99 -25.35
C TYR A 65 6.65 17.08 -24.68
N SER A 66 6.39 17.39 -23.40
CA SER A 66 7.21 18.36 -22.66
C SER A 66 8.56 17.79 -22.25
N GLU A 67 9.58 18.64 -22.33
CA GLU A 67 10.91 18.33 -21.81
C GLU A 67 10.85 18.01 -20.32
N LYS A 68 11.64 17.01 -19.92
CA LYS A 68 11.72 16.58 -18.53
C LYS A 68 12.75 17.42 -17.80
N THR A 69 12.44 17.78 -16.57
CA THR A 69 13.27 18.70 -15.77
C THR A 69 14.00 17.93 -14.69
N ASP A 70 15.32 18.17 -14.60
CA ASP A 70 16.14 17.50 -13.59
C ASP A 70 15.66 17.81 -12.17
N GLY A 71 15.71 16.79 -11.31
CA GLY A 71 15.27 16.88 -9.92
C GLY A 71 13.76 16.93 -9.71
N HIS A 72 12.95 16.99 -10.78
CA HIS A 72 11.49 17.01 -10.70
C HIS A 72 10.89 15.64 -10.38
N TYR A 73 9.68 15.64 -9.84
CA TYR A 73 8.97 14.42 -9.45
C TYR A 73 7.99 14.00 -10.53
N TYR A 74 8.03 12.72 -10.89
CA TYR A 74 7.18 12.12 -11.91
C TYR A 74 6.48 10.88 -11.37
N ILE A 75 5.28 10.62 -11.88
CA ILE A 75 4.55 9.38 -11.64
C ILE A 75 4.71 8.53 -12.90
N GLY A 76 5.14 7.28 -12.75
CA GLY A 76 5.43 6.47 -13.93
C GLY A 76 6.08 5.13 -13.61
N THR A 77 6.69 4.56 -14.63
CA THR A 77 7.36 3.26 -14.57
C THR A 77 8.86 3.44 -14.76
N ALA A 78 9.62 2.59 -14.08
CA ALA A 78 11.07 2.55 -14.20
C ALA A 78 11.56 1.12 -14.32
N LYS A 79 12.65 0.94 -15.06
CA LYS A 79 13.30 -0.36 -15.23
C LYS A 79 14.74 -0.28 -14.75
N ARG A 80 15.16 -1.33 -14.05
CA ARG A 80 16.56 -1.50 -13.67
C ARG A 80 17.33 -1.97 -14.90
N ILE A 81 18.36 -1.20 -15.28
CA ILE A 81 19.27 -1.57 -16.36
C ILE A 81 20.48 -2.29 -15.78
N VAL A 82 21.13 -1.69 -14.79
CA VAL A 82 22.25 -2.26 -14.03
C VAL A 82 22.06 -2.05 -12.53
N PRO A 83 22.80 -2.76 -11.66
CA PRO A 83 22.80 -2.47 -10.22
C PRO A 83 23.07 -0.99 -9.96
N GLY A 84 22.25 -0.36 -9.13
CA GLY A 84 22.37 1.07 -8.82
C GLY A 84 21.74 2.04 -9.83
N LEU A 85 21.42 1.60 -11.06
CA LEU A 85 20.83 2.47 -12.09
C LEU A 85 19.40 2.06 -12.45
N LEU A 86 18.45 2.97 -12.22
CA LEU A 86 17.07 2.87 -12.69
C LEU A 86 16.84 3.88 -13.79
N LEU A 87 16.31 3.41 -14.91
CA LEU A 87 15.92 4.21 -16.07
C LEU A 87 14.44 4.55 -15.95
N MET A 88 14.09 5.83 -16.14
CA MET A 88 12.70 6.22 -16.35
C MET A 88 12.24 5.69 -17.71
N VAL A 89 11.15 4.91 -17.72
CA VAL A 89 10.67 4.28 -18.96
C VAL A 89 9.45 5.02 -19.50
N ASN A 90 8.48 5.29 -18.64
CA ASN A 90 7.29 6.03 -19.01
C ASN A 90 6.80 6.86 -17.82
N SER A 91 6.07 7.94 -18.07
CA SER A 91 5.50 8.79 -17.04
C SER A 91 4.18 9.39 -17.48
N VAL A 92 3.33 9.71 -16.51
CA VAL A 92 2.04 10.34 -16.70
C VAL A 92 1.95 11.61 -15.86
N SER A 93 1.17 12.60 -16.30
CA SER A 93 0.91 13.78 -15.50
C SER A 93 0.12 13.45 -14.25
N VAL A 94 0.26 14.31 -13.23
CA VAL A 94 -0.49 14.17 -11.97
C VAL A 94 -1.99 14.27 -12.21
N GLN A 95 -2.43 15.15 -13.13
CA GLN A 95 -3.85 15.33 -13.44
C GLN A 95 -4.44 14.07 -14.08
N THR A 96 -3.81 13.56 -15.14
CA THR A 96 -4.22 12.32 -15.81
C THR A 96 -4.21 11.14 -14.85
N PHE A 97 -3.20 11.02 -13.98
CA PHE A 97 -3.15 9.96 -12.97
C PHE A 97 -4.37 9.91 -12.06
N TYR A 98 -4.95 11.06 -11.69
CA TYR A 98 -6.14 11.13 -10.82
C TYR A 98 -7.47 11.09 -11.56
N TRP A 99 -7.49 11.39 -12.86
CA TRP A 99 -8.72 11.35 -13.65
C TRP A 99 -9.13 9.92 -14.06
N PHE A 100 -8.17 9.02 -14.22
CA PHE A 100 -8.42 7.65 -14.66
C PHE A 100 -8.19 6.64 -13.53
N SER A 101 -8.76 5.43 -13.67
CA SER A 101 -8.52 4.36 -12.71
C SER A 101 -7.06 3.91 -12.73
N PHE A 102 -6.56 3.46 -11.58
CA PHE A 102 -5.16 3.03 -11.43
C PHE A 102 -4.80 1.92 -12.42
N ASP A 103 -5.69 0.95 -12.66
CA ASP A 103 -5.45 -0.15 -13.59
C ASP A 103 -5.35 0.32 -15.03
N ARG A 104 -6.22 1.25 -15.47
CA ARG A 104 -6.12 1.86 -16.81
C ARG A 104 -4.81 2.61 -16.99
N ILE A 105 -4.36 3.37 -15.99
CA ILE A 105 -3.08 4.07 -16.04
C ILE A 105 -1.90 3.09 -16.09
N ARG A 106 -1.94 2.01 -15.31
CA ARG A 106 -0.91 0.98 -15.31
C ARG A 106 -0.81 0.29 -16.67
N GLU A 107 -1.93 -0.07 -17.26
CA GLU A 107 -1.99 -0.66 -18.60
C GLU A 107 -1.51 0.31 -19.67
N TYR A 108 -1.96 1.58 -19.63
CA TYR A 108 -1.49 2.64 -20.52
C TYR A 108 0.03 2.81 -20.45
N LEU A 109 0.58 2.95 -19.24
CA LEU A 109 2.02 3.11 -19.03
C LEU A 109 2.81 1.89 -19.53
N SER A 110 2.23 0.69 -19.46
CA SER A 110 2.84 -0.56 -19.96
C SER A 110 2.74 -0.70 -21.48
N LYS A 111 1.60 -0.36 -22.09
CA LYS A 111 1.33 -0.50 -23.53
C LYS A 111 2.11 0.55 -24.34
N TYR A 112 2.20 1.79 -23.86
CA TYR A 112 2.96 2.87 -24.49
C TYR A 112 4.42 2.95 -23.99
N SER A 113 4.88 1.94 -23.26
CA SER A 113 6.28 1.82 -22.87
C SER A 113 7.13 1.37 -24.06
N VAL A 114 8.30 2.00 -24.24
CA VAL A 114 9.32 1.53 -25.20
C VAL A 114 9.84 0.12 -24.84
N ILE A 115 9.73 -0.26 -23.57
CA ILE A 115 10.20 -1.54 -23.06
C ILE A 115 9.01 -2.35 -22.56
N HIS A 116 8.83 -3.57 -23.09
CA HIS A 116 7.77 -4.47 -22.62
C HIS A 116 7.96 -4.80 -21.12
N MET A 117 6.92 -4.55 -20.32
CA MET A 117 6.91 -4.72 -18.87
C MET A 117 5.54 -5.25 -18.41
N PRO A 118 5.26 -6.56 -18.51
CA PRO A 118 3.93 -7.11 -18.24
C PRO A 118 3.43 -6.83 -16.80
N ASN A 119 4.37 -6.70 -15.86
CA ASN A 119 4.10 -6.38 -14.45
C ASN A 119 4.62 -4.98 -14.06
N ALA A 120 4.39 -3.99 -14.93
CA ALA A 120 4.81 -2.61 -14.69
C ALA A 120 4.25 -2.07 -13.36
N LYS A 121 5.15 -1.68 -12.45
CA LYS A 121 4.80 -1.05 -11.18
C LYS A 121 4.88 0.47 -11.32
N VAL A 122 3.79 1.14 -10.96
CA VAL A 122 3.75 2.61 -10.94
C VAL A 122 4.43 3.13 -9.68
N HIS A 123 5.34 4.08 -9.86
CA HIS A 123 6.17 4.68 -8.84
C HIS A 123 6.10 6.21 -8.90
N ILE A 124 6.23 6.84 -7.73
CA ILE A 124 6.67 8.24 -7.62
C ILE A 124 8.19 8.23 -7.68
N MET A 125 8.73 8.97 -8.64
CA MET A 125 10.13 8.95 -9.04
C MET A 125 10.67 10.38 -8.99
N LYS A 126 11.89 10.56 -8.51
CA LYS A 126 12.63 11.82 -8.69
C LYS A 126 13.58 11.63 -9.87
N LEU A 127 13.46 12.46 -10.90
CA LEU A 127 14.31 12.41 -12.09
C LEU A 127 15.71 12.94 -11.75
N CYS A 128 16.72 12.29 -12.34
CA CYS A 128 18.12 12.65 -12.33
C CYS A 128 18.62 12.51 -13.78
N ILE A 129 18.85 13.63 -14.45
CA ILE A 129 19.42 13.64 -15.80
C ILE A 129 20.94 13.50 -15.66
N LEU A 130 21.50 12.43 -16.22
CA LEU A 130 22.93 12.17 -16.20
C LEU A 130 23.67 12.99 -17.26
N GLU A 131 25.01 13.01 -17.19
CA GLU A 131 25.86 13.76 -18.13
C GLU A 131 25.70 13.31 -19.60
N ASP A 132 25.29 12.05 -19.81
CA ASP A 132 24.99 11.44 -21.11
C ASP A 132 23.52 11.65 -21.55
N GLU A 133 22.81 12.58 -20.89
CA GLU A 133 21.38 12.88 -21.10
C GLU A 133 20.44 11.71 -20.74
N THR A 134 20.94 10.66 -20.09
CA THR A 134 20.12 9.53 -19.66
C THR A 134 19.21 9.91 -18.49
N TYR A 135 17.92 9.57 -18.61
CA TYR A 135 16.91 9.81 -17.57
C TYR A 135 16.94 8.75 -16.47
N SER A 136 17.78 8.96 -15.46
CA SER A 136 17.82 8.11 -14.27
C SER A 136 16.81 8.53 -13.20
N VAL A 137 16.36 7.61 -12.34
CA VAL A 137 15.38 7.91 -11.29
C VAL A 137 15.68 7.31 -9.93
N VAL A 138 15.28 8.03 -8.88
CA VAL A 138 15.21 7.53 -7.50
C VAL A 138 13.76 7.28 -7.12
N LEU A 139 13.43 6.03 -6.75
CA LEU A 139 12.06 5.66 -6.36
C LEU A 139 11.75 6.18 -4.95
N LYS A 140 10.76 7.08 -4.86
CA LYS A 140 10.30 7.67 -3.59
C LYS A 140 9.14 6.90 -2.96
N THR A 141 8.40 6.15 -3.77
CA THR A 141 7.36 5.23 -3.29
C THR A 141 7.87 4.17 -2.32
N HIS A 142 9.13 3.73 -2.45
CA HIS A 142 9.72 2.80 -1.50
C HIS A 142 9.69 3.37 -0.07
N TRP A 143 10.18 4.60 0.10
CA TRP A 143 10.20 5.30 1.38
C TRP A 143 8.80 5.57 1.93
N LEU A 144 7.86 5.96 1.06
CA LEU A 144 6.47 6.17 1.45
C LEU A 144 5.82 4.88 2.00
N ARG A 145 6.08 3.72 1.37
CA ARG A 145 5.60 2.42 1.84
C ARG A 145 6.18 2.05 3.21
N LEU A 146 7.46 2.34 3.47
CA LEU A 146 8.08 2.09 4.79
C LEU A 146 7.38 2.90 5.90
N VAL A 147 7.14 4.19 5.64
CA VAL A 147 6.44 5.09 6.57
C VAL A 147 5.01 4.61 6.80
N GLN A 148 4.26 4.34 5.72
CA GLN A 148 2.89 3.84 5.80
C GLN A 148 2.80 2.52 6.58
N ARG A 149 3.73 1.59 6.37
CA ARG A 149 3.77 0.32 7.10
C ARG A 149 3.97 0.54 8.61
N HIS A 150 4.87 1.43 8.99
CA HIS A 150 5.09 1.77 10.40
C HIS A 150 3.87 2.46 11.02
N TRP A 151 3.20 3.36 10.29
CA TRP A 151 1.97 3.99 10.75
C TRP A 151 0.87 2.97 10.99
N LYS A 152 0.67 2.02 10.06
CA LYS A 152 -0.30 0.94 10.23
C LYS A 152 0.02 0.06 11.44
N LYS A 153 1.30 -0.27 11.65
CA LYS A 153 1.76 -1.03 12.84
C LYS A 153 1.45 -0.28 14.14
N VAL A 154 1.90 0.97 14.26
CA VAL A 154 1.68 1.81 15.45
C VAL A 154 0.19 2.00 15.69
N TYR A 155 -0.60 2.26 14.65
CA TYR A 155 -2.05 2.40 14.76
C TYR A 155 -2.70 1.11 15.31
N ARG A 156 -2.31 -0.06 14.81
CA ARG A 156 -2.80 -1.35 15.30
C ARG A 156 -2.46 -1.55 16.78
N GLU A 157 -1.22 -1.27 17.19
CA GLU A 157 -0.79 -1.35 18.58
C GLU A 157 -1.58 -0.38 19.47
N ARG A 158 -1.83 0.86 19.02
CA ARG A 158 -2.67 1.81 19.74
C ARG A 158 -4.09 1.29 19.91
N LYS A 159 -4.70 0.79 18.84
CA LYS A 159 -6.06 0.23 18.85
C LYS A 159 -6.15 -0.92 19.86
N GLN A 160 -5.19 -1.86 19.83
CA GLN A 160 -5.13 -2.96 20.79
C GLN A 160 -5.00 -2.46 22.24
N LYS A 161 -4.08 -1.52 22.52
CA LYS A 161 -3.95 -0.98 23.89
C LYS A 161 -5.19 -0.26 24.38
N ILE A 162 -5.87 0.49 23.52
CA ILE A 162 -7.13 1.14 23.86
C ILE A 162 -8.18 0.09 24.21
N LEU A 163 -8.37 -0.92 23.36
CA LEU A 163 -9.31 -2.03 23.62
C LEU A 163 -8.97 -2.78 24.91
N SER A 164 -7.69 -3.11 25.13
CA SER A 164 -7.26 -3.74 26.38
C SER A 164 -7.53 -2.87 27.59
N ARG A 165 -7.29 -1.55 27.51
CA ARG A 165 -7.61 -0.62 28.60
C ARG A 165 -9.11 -0.58 28.88
N CYS A 166 -9.97 -0.69 27.88
CA CYS A 166 -11.43 -0.71 28.05
C CYS A 166 -11.94 -1.97 28.78
N SER A 167 -11.14 -3.02 28.95
CA SER A 167 -11.59 -4.22 29.66
C SER A 167 -11.86 -3.95 31.14
N LEU A 168 -12.90 -4.57 31.68
CA LEU A 168 -13.31 -4.40 33.08
C LEU A 168 -12.16 -4.70 34.05
N LYS A 169 -11.42 -5.79 33.81
CA LYS A 169 -10.25 -6.19 34.59
C LYS A 169 -9.21 -5.06 34.67
N ASN A 170 -8.90 -4.42 33.54
CA ASN A 170 -7.89 -3.37 33.50
C ASN A 170 -8.38 -2.04 34.06
N GLN A 171 -9.69 -1.76 33.96
CA GLN A 171 -10.31 -0.62 34.65
C GLN A 171 -10.26 -0.78 36.16
N ILE A 172 -10.63 -1.95 36.70
CA ILE A 172 -10.55 -2.25 38.14
C ILE A 172 -9.09 -2.15 38.61
N TYR A 173 -8.14 -2.74 37.89
CA TYR A 173 -6.72 -2.64 38.22
C TYR A 173 -6.26 -1.18 38.30
N ARG A 174 -6.67 -0.33 37.35
CA ARG A 174 -6.37 1.11 37.37
C ARG A 174 -6.97 1.81 38.59
N GLN A 175 -8.18 1.44 39.00
CA GLN A 175 -8.82 2.02 40.19
C GLN A 175 -8.06 1.66 41.47
N LEU A 176 -7.62 0.40 41.60
CA LEU A 176 -6.91 -0.08 42.79
C LEU A 176 -5.46 0.43 42.88
N HIS A 177 -4.75 0.52 41.75
CA HIS A 177 -3.31 0.80 41.72
C HIS A 177 -2.94 2.19 41.16
N GLY A 178 -3.90 2.96 40.64
CA GLY A 178 -3.69 4.27 40.02
C GLY A 178 -3.04 4.25 38.62
N LYS A 179 -2.64 3.07 38.12
CA LYS A 179 -2.02 2.86 36.81
C LYS A 179 -2.58 1.61 36.13
N TYR A 180 -2.47 1.50 34.81
CA TYR A 180 -2.81 0.24 34.12
C TYR A 180 -1.73 -0.83 34.40
N PRO A 181 -2.01 -2.11 34.12
CA PRO A 181 -0.99 -3.16 34.15
C PRO A 181 0.19 -2.86 33.23
N ASP A 182 1.31 -3.53 33.48
CA ASP A 182 2.53 -3.37 32.69
C ASP A 182 2.27 -3.62 31.19
N GLY A 183 2.96 -2.85 30.34
CA GLY A 183 2.74 -2.86 28.89
C GLY A 183 1.58 -2.00 28.40
N LEU A 184 0.58 -1.69 29.25
CA LEU A 184 -0.57 -0.86 28.89
C LEU A 184 -0.42 0.62 29.25
N ASN A 185 0.57 1.01 30.04
CA ASN A 185 0.77 2.42 30.45
C ASN A 185 1.33 3.29 29.32
N ALA A 186 2.33 2.81 28.58
CA ALA A 186 2.95 3.55 27.50
C ALA A 186 2.15 3.46 26.19
N MET A 187 1.82 4.59 25.57
CA MET A 187 1.23 4.61 24.23
C MET A 187 2.33 4.68 23.16
N PRO A 188 2.27 3.85 22.10
CA PRO A 188 3.28 3.91 21.05
C PRO A 188 3.18 5.26 20.33
N SER A 189 4.33 5.88 20.06
CA SER A 189 4.44 7.18 19.39
C SER A 189 4.85 7.01 17.93
N ILE A 190 4.52 8.00 17.10
CA ILE A 190 5.08 8.13 15.75
C ILE A 190 6.49 8.74 15.77
N TYR A 191 6.86 9.41 16.86
CA TYR A 191 8.20 9.98 17.01
C TYR A 191 9.24 8.87 17.14
N GLY A 192 10.35 8.99 16.40
CA GLY A 192 11.43 7.99 16.41
C GLY A 192 11.11 6.69 15.66
N MET A 193 9.93 6.55 15.05
CA MET A 193 9.52 5.31 14.36
C MET A 193 10.41 4.93 13.17
N MET A 194 11.16 5.89 12.61
CA MET A 194 12.06 5.66 11.48
C MET A 194 13.53 5.46 11.93
N ASN A 195 13.81 5.54 13.23
CA ASN A 195 15.18 5.43 13.75
C ASN A 195 15.78 4.02 13.58
N CYS A 196 14.97 3.01 13.27
CA CYS A 196 15.48 1.69 12.89
C CYS A 196 16.14 1.67 11.51
N TYR A 197 15.88 2.65 10.65
CA TYR A 197 16.43 2.71 9.28
C TYR A 197 17.66 3.62 9.16
N SER A 198 17.96 4.42 10.19
CA SER A 198 19.20 5.22 10.24
C SER A 198 20.42 4.37 10.60
N CYS A 199 20.21 3.21 11.23
CA CYS A 199 21.27 2.27 11.58
C CYS A 199 21.50 1.27 10.44
N ASN A 200 22.20 1.68 9.39
CA ASN A 200 22.85 0.73 8.50
C ASN A 200 24.07 0.13 9.21
N CYS A 201 23.85 -0.84 10.10
CA CYS A 201 24.86 -1.84 10.40
C CYS A 201 24.80 -2.88 9.28
N ILE A 202 25.61 -2.68 8.24
CA ILE A 202 26.06 -3.77 7.39
C ILE A 202 26.80 -4.74 8.32
N SER A 203 26.26 -5.95 8.48
CA SER A 203 26.95 -7.10 9.08
C SER A 203 27.35 -8.03 7.95
#